data_AF-A0A2K2TU02-F1
#
_entry.id   AF-A0A2K2TU02-F1
#
_cell.length_a   1.000
_cell.length_b   1.000
_cell.length_c   1.000
_cell.angle_alpha   90.00
_cell.angle_beta   90.00
_cell.angle_gamma   90.00
#
_symmetry.space_group_name_H-M   'P 1'
#
loop_
_entity.id
_entity.type
_entity.pdbx_description
1 polymer ?
#
loop_
_entity_poly.entity_id
_entity_poly.type
_entity_poly.pdbx_seq_one_letter_code
_entity_poly.pdbx_strand_id
1 'polypeptide(L)'
;MIYQFFKYQIEFGYYQKGDRLPSIDMLCSVYHAALLTVRNAYQRLQEEGYIEIHWGKYTVVSYDASAEECFHNLQDYYLAREESIQYLNETLYLIMEPLLYEGVQRLQTKDMHAIKAIAEAMSLDSLYISFYCCHQMILMLKNRLILDLFYELVLFQQFPHTLAKRIPLPEAEQKHRTLTQQLVSACDQEDREALKGALMQIMGLPSEILRVFIERAKQERPIPEPVSFQWRVYQEHPQKCYSVAAHLIGRIYIKGEYELGAILPSYGSLAKEYEVSFSTIRRGMELLGCLGIVSSSQGLGAWVTVPTLDTIQLEKKPVQKILSMFLQTIQILSISIDRLLECFFPGKKCRVEACLDRLMVQQATKGGFCTLLTGVGVVLDGNDGRPMKDIWDKFYETLLLCLPLLEAQAASQPELITKMECDTERLIQSLKQEDSKAFSDTLKRFMLLSESTVKQLYSQI
;
A
#
# COMPACT_ATOMS: atom_id res chain seq x y z
N MET A 1 -2.32 6.07 12.73
CA MET A 1 -2.18 7.47 12.27
C MET A 1 -2.21 8.50 13.40
N ILE A 2 -3.36 8.92 13.94
CA ILE A 2 -3.48 10.10 14.83
C ILE A 2 -2.54 10.03 16.05
N TYR A 3 -2.51 8.89 16.76
CA TYR A 3 -1.61 8.68 17.90
C TYR A 3 -0.12 8.86 17.51
N GLN A 4 0.34 8.20 16.44
CA GLN A 4 1.73 8.28 15.98
C GLN A 4 2.09 9.69 15.53
N PHE A 5 1.21 10.36 14.80
CA PHE A 5 1.40 11.74 14.37
C PHE A 5 1.71 12.63 15.57
N PHE A 6 0.84 12.66 16.58
CA PHE A 6 1.04 13.55 17.73
C PHE A 6 2.20 13.12 18.60
N LYS A 7 2.42 11.82 18.79
CA LYS A 7 3.58 11.29 19.50
C LYS A 7 4.88 11.87 18.93
N TYR A 8 5.10 11.72 17.63
CA TYR A 8 6.33 12.21 17.00
C TYR A 8 6.39 13.74 16.96
N GLN A 9 5.27 14.44 16.76
CA GLN A 9 5.27 15.90 16.82
C GLN A 9 5.69 16.43 18.21
N ILE A 10 5.32 15.72 19.28
CA ILE A 10 5.74 16.03 20.65
C ILE A 10 7.22 15.62 20.86
N GLU A 11 7.61 14.40 20.50
CA GLU A 11 8.99 13.89 20.69
C GLU A 11 10.04 14.67 19.91
N PHE A 12 9.67 15.27 18.78
CA PHE A 12 10.56 16.12 17.99
C PHE A 12 10.55 17.58 18.44
N GLY A 13 9.69 17.94 19.40
CA GLY A 13 9.58 19.29 19.96
C GLY A 13 8.83 20.30 19.07
N TYR A 14 7.94 19.83 18.17
CA TYR A 14 7.01 20.73 17.46
C TYR A 14 5.85 21.17 18.34
N TYR A 15 5.46 20.33 19.29
CA TYR A 15 4.60 20.68 20.41
C TYR A 15 5.41 20.67 21.70
N GLN A 16 5.44 21.79 22.41
CA GLN A 16 6.15 21.97 23.67
C GLN A 16 5.22 21.79 24.86
N LYS A 17 5.79 21.53 26.04
CA LYS A 17 5.04 21.45 27.30
C LYS A 17 4.14 22.67 27.48
N GLY A 18 2.86 22.41 27.77
CA GLY A 18 1.83 23.44 27.93
C GLY A 18 1.13 23.86 26.64
N ASP A 19 1.62 23.45 25.46
CA ASP A 19 0.92 23.68 24.20
C ASP A 19 -0.42 22.95 24.18
N ARG A 20 -1.41 23.56 23.53
CA ARG A 20 -2.74 22.97 23.36
C ARG A 20 -2.78 22.12 22.11
N LEU A 21 -3.24 20.88 22.25
CA LEU A 21 -3.57 20.05 21.10
C LEU A 21 -4.97 20.37 20.57
N PRO A 22 -5.24 20.09 19.27
CA PRO A 22 -6.58 20.22 18.70
C PRO A 22 -7.64 19.45 19.48
N SER A 23 -8.89 19.93 19.43
CA SER A 23 -10.01 19.22 20.06
C SER A 23 -10.33 17.92 19.33
N ILE A 24 -10.95 16.98 20.04
CA ILE A 24 -11.41 15.71 19.45
C ILE A 24 -12.35 15.96 18.26
N ASP A 25 -13.27 16.92 18.38
CA ASP A 25 -14.21 17.26 17.30
C ASP A 25 -13.50 17.81 16.06
N MET A 26 -12.48 18.67 16.27
CA MET A 26 -11.66 19.18 15.18
C MET A 26 -10.90 18.03 14.50
N LEU A 27 -10.33 17.11 15.26
CA LEU A 27 -9.62 15.95 14.70
C LEU A 27 -10.56 15.00 13.96
N CYS A 28 -11.77 14.75 14.45
CA CYS A 28 -12.79 13.99 13.74
C CYS A 28 -13.11 14.63 12.38
N SER A 29 -13.22 15.97 12.33
CA SER A 29 -13.47 16.70 11.09
C SER A 29 -12.27 16.63 10.12
N VAL A 30 -11.06 16.88 10.61
CA VAL A 30 -9.85 17.00 9.78
C VAL A 30 -9.38 15.63 9.25
N TYR A 31 -9.37 14.61 10.10
CA TYR A 31 -8.90 13.27 9.74
C TYR A 31 -10.03 12.35 9.24
N HIS A 32 -11.26 12.84 9.16
CA HIS A 32 -12.46 12.05 8.85
C HIS A 32 -12.53 10.74 9.67
N ALA A 33 -12.07 10.79 10.91
CA ALA A 33 -11.92 9.63 11.77
C ALA A 33 -13.11 9.49 12.73
N ALA A 34 -13.48 8.25 13.04
CA ALA A 34 -14.52 7.98 14.03
C ALA A 34 -14.12 8.53 15.40
N LEU A 35 -15.11 9.04 16.15
CA LEU A 35 -14.92 9.62 17.49
C LEU A 35 -14.12 8.70 18.42
N LEU A 36 -14.41 7.39 18.38
CA LEU A 36 -13.72 6.41 19.20
C LEU A 36 -12.24 6.26 18.81
N THR A 37 -11.90 6.34 17.52
CA THR A 37 -10.52 6.28 17.04
C THR A 37 -9.69 7.45 17.57
N VAL A 38 -10.24 8.66 17.53
CA VAL A 38 -9.58 9.86 18.05
C VAL A 38 -9.43 9.78 19.58
N ARG A 39 -10.50 9.36 20.27
CA ARG A 39 -10.47 9.15 21.73
C ARG A 39 -9.42 8.14 22.15
N ASN A 40 -9.36 6.98 21.50
CA ASN A 40 -8.37 5.95 21.80
C ASN A 40 -6.95 6.44 21.54
N ALA A 41 -6.74 7.24 20.49
CA ALA A 41 -5.43 7.84 20.22
C ALA A 41 -4.99 8.78 21.34
N TYR A 42 -5.88 9.67 21.81
CA TYR A 42 -5.59 10.59 22.91
C TYR A 42 -5.45 9.87 24.25
N GLN A 43 -6.31 8.90 24.54
CA GLN A 43 -6.20 8.08 25.73
C GLN A 43 -4.84 7.39 25.79
N ARG A 44 -4.38 6.82 24.67
CA ARG A 44 -3.07 6.19 24.59
C ARG A 44 -1.92 7.19 24.79
N LEU A 45 -2.00 8.40 24.22
CA LEU A 45 -1.01 9.46 24.47
C LEU A 45 -0.97 9.86 25.95
N GLN A 46 -2.13 9.90 26.62
CA GLN A 46 -2.22 10.20 28.04
C GLN A 46 -1.63 9.07 28.90
N GLU A 47 -1.97 7.82 28.60
CA GLU A 47 -1.42 6.63 29.28
C GLU A 47 0.10 6.53 29.17
N GLU A 48 0.67 6.95 28.02
CA GLU A 48 2.11 7.01 27.79
C GLU A 48 2.76 8.33 28.29
N GLY A 49 1.99 9.24 28.90
CA GLY A 49 2.50 10.45 29.56
C GLY A 49 2.79 11.65 28.65
N TYR A 50 2.39 11.61 27.38
CA TYR A 50 2.64 12.70 26.44
C TYR A 50 1.71 13.92 26.66
N ILE A 51 0.47 13.68 27.12
CA ILE A 51 -0.56 14.70 27.25
C ILE A 51 -1.36 14.58 28.55
N GLU A 52 -1.95 15.70 28.97
CA GLU A 52 -2.98 15.75 30.01
C GLU A 52 -4.32 16.20 29.40
N ILE A 53 -5.35 15.38 29.62
CA ILE A 53 -6.72 15.66 29.19
C ILE A 53 -7.48 16.29 30.37
N HIS A 54 -7.82 17.58 30.26
CA HIS A 54 -8.71 18.22 31.22
C HIS A 54 -10.17 18.07 30.77
N TRP A 55 -10.95 17.31 31.53
CA TRP A 55 -12.35 16.99 31.25
C TRP A 55 -13.17 18.21 30.77
N GLY A 56 -13.53 18.18 29.48
CA GLY A 56 -14.46 19.14 28.86
C GLY A 56 -13.89 20.51 28.47
N LYS A 57 -12.56 20.76 28.55
CA LYS A 57 -11.99 22.08 28.21
C LYS A 57 -10.95 22.04 27.09
N TYR A 58 -9.83 21.38 27.33
CA TYR A 58 -8.70 21.36 26.41
C TYR A 58 -7.71 20.24 26.78
N THR A 59 -6.93 19.81 25.79
CA THR A 59 -5.82 18.86 25.96
C THR A 59 -4.52 19.62 25.89
N VAL A 60 -3.62 19.41 26.83
CA VAL A 60 -2.28 20.04 26.85
C VAL A 60 -1.18 19.00 26.81
N VAL A 61 -0.03 19.38 26.27
CA VAL A 61 1.17 18.56 26.25
C VAL A 61 1.81 18.58 27.63
N SER A 62 2.01 17.40 28.22
CA SER A 62 2.66 17.20 29.51
C SER A 62 4.11 16.72 29.38
N TYR A 63 4.49 16.21 28.21
CA TYR A 63 5.84 15.75 27.91
C TYR A 63 6.87 16.87 28.13
N ASP A 64 7.84 16.63 29.01
CA ASP A 64 8.83 17.61 29.44
C ASP A 64 10.24 17.14 29.07
N ALA A 65 10.61 17.36 27.81
CA ALA A 65 11.94 17.08 27.29
C ALA A 65 12.66 18.37 26.90
N SER A 66 13.99 18.37 27.03
CA SER A 66 14.79 19.51 26.60
C SER A 66 14.76 19.65 25.07
N ALA A 67 15.02 20.86 24.57
CA ALA A 67 15.13 21.08 23.12
C ALA A 67 16.23 20.21 22.47
N GLU A 68 17.30 19.92 23.22
CA GLU A 68 18.39 19.04 22.81
C GLU A 68 17.93 17.58 22.69
N GLU A 69 17.18 17.08 23.67
CA GLU A 69 16.62 15.72 23.62
C GLU A 69 15.63 15.56 22.45
N CYS A 70 14.75 16.52 22.26
CA CYS A 70 13.83 16.54 21.11
C CYS A 70 14.56 16.56 19.77
N PHE A 71 15.71 17.24 19.70
CA PHE A 71 16.55 17.26 18.51
C PHE A 71 17.25 15.91 18.28
N HIS A 72 17.77 15.28 19.34
CA HIS A 72 18.33 13.93 19.27
C HIS A 72 17.30 12.89 18.81
N ASN A 73 16.07 12.94 19.33
CA ASN A 73 14.98 12.05 18.90
C ASN A 73 14.70 12.16 17.39
N LEU A 74 14.71 13.39 16.86
CA LEU A 74 14.53 13.66 15.44
C LEU A 74 15.70 13.13 14.60
N GLN A 75 16.94 13.31 15.06
CA GLN A 75 18.13 12.77 14.40
C GLN A 75 18.09 11.24 14.36
N ASP A 76 17.87 10.60 15.51
CA ASP A 76 17.81 9.16 15.63
C ASP A 76 16.67 8.58 14.78
N TYR A 77 15.52 9.25 14.70
CA TYR A 77 14.39 8.83 13.87
C TYR A 77 14.76 8.71 12.39
N TYR A 78 15.39 9.76 11.84
CA TYR A 78 15.75 9.81 10.43
C TYR A 78 17.00 8.99 10.11
N LEU A 79 18.00 8.94 11.00
CA LEU A 79 19.16 8.06 10.86
C LEU A 79 18.74 6.58 10.78
N ALA A 80 17.84 6.15 11.68
CA ALA A 80 17.33 4.79 11.67
C ALA A 80 16.55 4.45 10.37
N ARG A 81 16.01 5.45 9.66
CA ARG A 81 15.12 5.26 8.50
C ARG A 81 15.73 5.67 7.18
N GLU A 82 16.97 6.15 7.16
CA GLU A 82 17.63 6.70 5.97
C GLU A 82 17.50 5.75 4.77
N GLU A 83 17.99 4.52 4.92
CA GLU A 83 17.96 3.50 3.87
C GLU A 83 16.54 3.29 3.35
N SER A 84 15.56 3.19 4.26
CA SER A 84 14.18 2.93 3.88
C SER A 84 13.52 4.11 3.17
N ILE A 85 13.76 5.34 3.64
CA ILE A 85 13.24 6.55 3.01
C ILE A 85 13.87 6.73 1.62
N GLN A 86 15.18 6.50 1.49
CA GLN A 86 15.87 6.59 0.21
C GLN A 86 15.28 5.62 -0.81
N TYR A 87 15.21 4.33 -0.48
CA TYR A 87 14.62 3.33 -1.38
C TYR A 87 13.17 3.64 -1.72
N LEU A 88 12.33 4.00 -0.73
CA LEU A 88 10.96 4.41 -1.02
C LEU A 88 10.91 5.56 -2.01
N ASN A 89 11.71 6.63 -1.82
CA ASN A 89 11.71 7.76 -2.74
C ASN A 89 12.12 7.37 -4.17
N GLU A 90 13.05 6.42 -4.33
CA GLU A 90 13.51 5.94 -5.64
C GLU A 90 12.46 5.07 -6.36
N THR A 91 11.80 4.15 -5.65
CA THR A 91 10.97 3.11 -6.28
C THR A 91 9.48 3.36 -6.17
N LEU A 92 9.00 4.00 -5.10
CA LEU A 92 7.57 4.25 -4.89
C LEU A 92 7.01 5.21 -5.93
N TYR A 93 7.84 6.12 -6.46
CA TYR A 93 7.45 7.04 -7.52
C TYR A 93 6.88 6.27 -8.74
N LEU A 94 7.37 5.05 -9.02
CA LEU A 94 6.89 4.22 -10.12
C LEU A 94 5.42 3.80 -9.98
N ILE A 95 4.89 3.76 -8.75
CA ILE A 95 3.47 3.52 -8.47
C ILE A 95 2.72 4.84 -8.30
N MET A 96 3.28 5.75 -7.49
CA MET A 96 2.57 6.96 -7.06
C MET A 96 2.43 7.98 -8.19
N GLU A 97 3.42 8.14 -9.07
CA GLU A 97 3.33 9.08 -10.20
C GLU A 97 2.15 8.75 -11.13
N PRO A 98 2.01 7.52 -11.67
CA PRO A 98 0.85 7.16 -12.50
C PRO A 98 -0.50 7.34 -11.78
N LEU A 99 -0.55 7.04 -10.48
CA LEU A 99 -1.77 7.19 -9.69
C LEU A 99 -2.14 8.66 -9.45
N LEU A 100 -1.15 9.50 -9.15
CA LEU A 100 -1.35 10.94 -9.01
C LEU A 100 -1.70 11.57 -10.37
N TYR A 101 -1.15 11.05 -11.48
CA TYR A 101 -1.54 11.42 -12.83
C TYR A 101 -3.03 11.14 -13.08
N GLU A 102 -3.46 9.91 -12.84
CA GLU A 102 -4.88 9.55 -12.95
C GLU A 102 -5.77 10.38 -12.01
N GLY A 103 -5.27 10.67 -10.81
CA GLY A 103 -5.96 11.50 -9.82
C GLY A 103 -6.16 12.93 -10.27
N VAL A 104 -5.12 13.59 -10.80
CA VAL A 104 -5.20 14.98 -11.29
C VAL A 104 -6.14 15.09 -12.49
N GLN A 105 -6.16 14.10 -13.39
CA GLN A 105 -7.08 14.08 -14.53
C GLN A 105 -8.56 14.03 -14.11
N ARG A 106 -8.84 13.47 -12.94
CA ARG A 106 -10.22 13.32 -12.42
C ARG A 106 -10.69 14.52 -11.60
N LEU A 107 -9.80 15.47 -11.26
CA LEU A 107 -10.19 16.67 -10.49
C LEU A 107 -11.24 17.49 -11.25
N GLN A 108 -12.26 17.92 -10.52
CA GLN A 108 -13.29 18.84 -11.01
C GLN A 108 -12.83 20.29 -10.78
N THR A 109 -13.44 21.24 -11.50
CA THR A 109 -13.16 22.68 -11.36
C THR A 109 -13.27 23.17 -9.90
N LYS A 110 -14.23 22.66 -9.13
CA LYS A 110 -14.37 22.98 -7.70
C LYS A 110 -13.15 22.53 -6.86
N ASP A 111 -12.53 21.42 -7.23
CA ASP A 111 -11.37 20.86 -6.53
C ASP A 111 -10.13 21.70 -6.86
N MET A 112 -9.99 22.13 -8.12
CA MET A 112 -8.96 23.08 -8.57
C MET A 112 -9.07 24.41 -7.83
N HIS A 113 -10.27 24.97 -7.69
CA HIS A 113 -10.50 26.19 -6.91
C HIS A 113 -10.18 26.01 -5.42
N ALA A 114 -10.51 24.85 -4.83
CA ALA A 114 -10.16 24.57 -3.44
C ALA A 114 -8.65 24.46 -3.24
N ILE A 115 -7.94 23.78 -4.15
CA ILE A 115 -6.48 23.70 -4.16
C ILE A 115 -5.87 25.11 -4.24
N LYS A 116 -6.35 25.94 -5.18
CA LYS A 116 -5.93 27.34 -5.30
C LYS A 116 -6.12 28.10 -3.99
N ALA A 117 -7.34 28.11 -3.47
CA ALA A 117 -7.68 28.88 -2.27
C ALA A 117 -6.81 28.48 -1.06
N ILE A 118 -6.52 27.19 -0.93
CA ILE A 118 -5.61 26.69 0.11
C ILE A 118 -4.19 27.16 -0.17
N ALA A 119 -3.67 26.98 -1.39
CA ALA A 119 -2.32 27.39 -1.75
C ALA A 119 -2.08 28.90 -1.52
N GLU A 120 -3.09 29.75 -1.77
CA GLU A 120 -3.04 31.20 -1.52
C GLU A 120 -3.14 31.54 -0.03
N ALA A 121 -3.91 30.76 0.75
CA ALA A 121 -4.10 30.97 2.18
C ALA A 121 -2.96 30.41 3.04
N MET A 122 -2.21 29.42 2.55
CA MET A 122 -1.07 28.86 3.27
C MET A 122 0.09 29.85 3.27
N SER A 123 0.77 30.00 4.41
CA SER A 123 2.09 30.64 4.44
C SER A 123 3.01 29.87 3.48
N LEU A 124 3.76 30.60 2.66
CA LEU A 124 4.68 30.07 1.64
C LEU A 124 5.73 29.07 2.18
N ASP A 125 5.88 28.96 3.50
CA ASP A 125 6.80 28.04 4.20
C ASP A 125 6.19 26.64 4.46
N SER A 126 4.95 26.39 4.03
CA SER A 126 4.24 25.14 4.31
C SER A 126 4.21 24.22 3.09
N LEU A 127 5.06 23.18 3.07
CA LEU A 127 4.94 22.06 2.10
C LEU A 127 3.66 21.23 2.30
N TYR A 128 2.78 21.62 3.23
CA TYR A 128 1.46 21.03 3.44
C TYR A 128 0.57 21.10 2.19
N ILE A 129 0.81 22.05 1.28
CA ILE A 129 0.10 22.09 -0.01
C ILE A 129 0.31 20.81 -0.81
N SER A 130 1.52 20.23 -0.79
CA SER A 130 1.81 18.97 -1.50
C SER A 130 1.02 17.79 -0.93
N PHE A 131 0.92 17.71 0.41
CA PHE A 131 0.08 16.72 1.09
C PHE A 131 -1.38 16.88 0.69
N TYR A 132 -1.92 18.11 0.75
CA TYR A 132 -3.31 18.37 0.41
C TYR A 132 -3.61 17.99 -1.05
N CYS A 133 -2.78 18.43 -2.00
CA CYS A 133 -2.95 18.09 -3.41
C CYS A 133 -2.90 16.58 -3.66
N CYS A 134 -1.89 15.89 -3.11
CA CYS A 134 -1.78 14.44 -3.25
C CYS A 134 -3.00 13.73 -2.64
N HIS A 135 -3.43 14.16 -1.46
CA HIS A 135 -4.61 13.61 -0.81
C HIS A 135 -5.87 13.76 -1.68
N GLN A 136 -6.12 14.95 -2.25
CA GLN A 136 -7.27 15.15 -3.16
C GLN A 136 -7.17 14.27 -4.41
N MET A 137 -6.00 14.20 -5.05
CA MET A 137 -5.78 13.35 -6.23
C MET A 137 -6.01 11.88 -5.92
N ILE A 138 -5.53 11.39 -4.77
CA ILE A 138 -5.75 10.00 -4.33
C ILE A 138 -7.22 9.73 -4.01
N LEU A 139 -7.95 10.66 -3.39
CA LEU A 139 -9.39 10.52 -3.15
C LEU A 139 -10.17 10.35 -4.46
N MET A 140 -9.76 11.00 -5.55
CA MET A 140 -10.40 10.86 -6.87
C MET A 140 -10.28 9.45 -7.46
N LEU A 141 -9.32 8.65 -6.99
CA LEU A 141 -9.18 7.25 -7.42
C LEU A 141 -10.25 6.33 -6.81
N LYS A 142 -10.90 6.77 -5.72
CA LYS A 142 -11.90 5.99 -4.95
C LYS A 142 -11.38 4.62 -4.52
N ASN A 143 -10.10 4.58 -4.16
CA ASN A 143 -9.39 3.37 -3.80
C ASN A 143 -8.86 3.52 -2.38
N ARG A 144 -9.46 2.80 -1.44
CA ARG A 144 -9.12 2.90 -0.02
C ARG A 144 -7.73 2.34 0.25
N LEU A 145 -7.31 1.31 -0.47
CA LEU A 145 -6.01 0.68 -0.32
C LEU A 145 -4.88 1.68 -0.59
N ILE A 146 -4.91 2.38 -1.72
CA ILE A 146 -3.89 3.41 -2.00
C ILE A 146 -3.98 4.61 -1.04
N LEU A 147 -5.18 4.98 -0.59
CA LEU A 147 -5.35 6.03 0.43
C LEU A 147 -4.69 5.61 1.75
N ASP A 148 -4.89 4.37 2.18
CA ASP A 148 -4.27 3.80 3.37
C ASP A 148 -2.73 3.75 3.20
N LEU A 149 -2.22 3.38 2.03
CA LEU A 149 -0.78 3.45 1.72
C LEU A 149 -0.24 4.88 1.82
N PHE A 150 -0.93 5.84 1.21
CA PHE A 150 -0.55 7.25 1.26
C PHE A 150 -0.42 7.74 2.71
N TYR A 151 -1.37 7.40 3.58
CA TYR A 151 -1.28 7.78 4.99
C TYR A 151 -0.12 7.10 5.73
N GLU A 152 0.13 5.81 5.51
CA GLU A 152 1.26 5.11 6.11
C GLU A 152 2.61 5.69 5.64
N LEU A 153 2.70 6.11 4.39
CA LEU A 153 3.88 6.77 3.83
C LEU A 153 4.12 8.15 4.44
N VAL A 154 3.08 8.98 4.53
CA VAL A 154 3.16 10.31 5.17
C VAL A 154 3.57 10.17 6.63
N LEU A 155 3.03 9.17 7.35
CA LEU A 155 3.47 8.86 8.71
C LEU A 155 4.91 8.35 8.76
N PHE A 156 5.35 7.54 7.80
CA PHE A 156 6.72 7.03 7.85
C PHE A 156 7.75 8.12 7.56
N GLN A 157 7.50 8.95 6.55
CA GLN A 157 8.35 10.07 6.18
C GLN A 157 8.26 11.24 7.17
N GLN A 158 7.19 11.29 7.97
CA GLN A 158 6.85 12.42 8.85
C GLN A 158 6.71 13.71 8.03
N PHE A 159 7.10 14.86 8.59
CA PHE A 159 7.03 16.15 7.92
C PHE A 159 8.42 16.73 7.73
N PRO A 160 9.25 16.22 6.79
CA PRO A 160 10.60 16.75 6.56
C PRO A 160 10.60 18.23 6.24
N HIS A 161 9.48 18.78 5.77
CA HIS A 161 9.32 20.21 5.54
C HIS A 161 9.45 21.08 6.79
N THR A 162 9.11 20.53 7.96
CA THR A 162 9.31 21.23 9.22
C THR A 162 10.80 21.28 9.61
N LEU A 163 11.66 20.48 8.96
CA LEU A 163 13.12 20.61 9.05
C LEU A 163 13.64 21.89 8.40
N ALA A 164 12.92 22.47 7.42
CA ALA A 164 13.32 23.73 6.80
C ALA A 164 13.45 24.87 7.83
N LYS A 165 12.67 24.82 8.92
CA LYS A 165 12.79 25.75 10.06
C LYS A 165 14.10 25.60 10.83
N ARG A 166 14.74 24.43 10.74
CA ARG A 166 15.98 24.07 11.47
C ARG A 166 17.21 24.10 10.57
N ILE A 167 17.02 23.86 9.28
CA ILE A 167 18.04 23.94 8.24
C ILE A 167 17.54 24.91 7.17
N PRO A 168 17.86 26.21 7.29
CA PRO A 168 17.49 27.20 6.29
C PRO A 168 18.16 26.84 4.97
N LEU A 169 17.35 26.65 3.93
CA LEU A 169 17.81 26.39 2.57
C LEU A 169 17.15 27.41 1.64
N PRO A 170 17.70 28.65 1.54
CA PRO A 170 17.05 29.76 0.84
C PRO A 170 16.69 29.45 -0.62
N GLU A 171 17.52 28.66 -1.30
CA GLU A 171 17.27 28.23 -2.67
C GLU A 171 16.05 27.29 -2.77
N ALA A 172 15.92 26.33 -1.84
CA ALA A 172 14.79 25.42 -1.79
C ALA A 172 13.49 26.15 -1.44
N GLU A 173 13.54 27.12 -0.51
CA GLU A 173 12.42 28.00 -0.17
C GLU A 173 11.99 28.87 -1.36
N GLN A 174 12.95 29.49 -2.06
CA GLN A 174 12.64 30.30 -3.23
C GLN A 174 12.03 29.45 -4.35
N LYS A 175 12.57 28.25 -4.58
CA LYS A 175 12.01 27.31 -5.54
C LYS A 175 10.60 26.86 -5.13
N HIS A 176 10.36 26.60 -3.85
CA HIS A 176 9.03 26.29 -3.32
C HIS A 176 8.03 27.43 -3.61
N ARG A 177 8.42 28.68 -3.37
CA ARG A 177 7.58 29.86 -3.67
C ARG A 177 7.22 29.94 -5.15
N THR A 178 8.20 29.81 -6.05
CA THR A 178 7.97 29.85 -7.50
C THR A 178 7.06 28.71 -7.96
N LEU A 179 7.28 27.48 -7.47
CA LEU A 179 6.43 26.34 -7.82
C LEU A 179 5.01 26.47 -7.28
N THR A 180 4.84 27.05 -6.09
CA THR A 180 3.50 27.32 -5.52
C THR A 180 2.76 28.34 -6.37
N GLN A 181 3.43 29.38 -6.87
CA GLN A 181 2.83 30.34 -7.80
C GLN A 181 2.43 29.69 -9.14
N GLN A 182 3.27 28.80 -9.67
CA GLN A 182 2.93 28.02 -10.87
C GLN A 182 1.72 27.12 -10.63
N LEU A 183 1.66 26.46 -9.46
CA LEU A 183 0.52 25.64 -9.04
C LEU A 183 -0.77 26.45 -8.97
N VAL A 184 -0.73 27.64 -8.37
CA VAL A 184 -1.88 28.57 -8.31
C VAL A 184 -2.33 28.97 -9.72
N SER A 185 -1.39 29.37 -10.57
CA SER A 185 -1.68 29.74 -11.97
C SER A 185 -2.26 28.57 -12.78
N ALA A 186 -1.78 27.35 -12.54
CA ALA A 186 -2.29 26.14 -13.17
C ALA A 186 -3.73 25.86 -12.72
N CYS A 187 -4.04 26.05 -11.43
CA CYS A 187 -5.41 25.94 -10.94
C CYS A 187 -6.34 26.98 -11.56
N ASP A 188 -5.87 28.22 -11.74
CA ASP A 188 -6.64 29.30 -12.39
C ASP A 188 -6.95 29.03 -13.85
N GLN A 189 -6.01 28.39 -14.56
CA GLN A 189 -6.16 28.04 -15.97
C GLN A 189 -6.81 26.67 -16.18
N GLU A 190 -7.15 25.96 -15.10
CA GLU A 190 -7.57 24.56 -15.10
C GLU A 190 -6.58 23.62 -15.83
N ASP A 191 -5.29 23.98 -15.85
CA ASP A 191 -4.21 23.23 -16.47
C ASP A 191 -3.71 22.13 -15.52
N ARG A 192 -4.23 20.92 -15.74
CA ARG A 192 -3.92 19.72 -14.96
C ARG A 192 -2.47 19.26 -15.14
N GLU A 193 -1.89 19.44 -16.33
CA GLU A 193 -0.50 19.05 -16.58
C GLU A 193 0.48 19.99 -15.89
N ALA A 194 0.23 21.30 -15.95
CA ALA A 194 1.01 22.29 -15.21
C ALA A 194 0.88 22.09 -13.69
N LEU A 195 -0.33 21.82 -13.18
CA LEU A 195 -0.57 21.52 -11.76
C LEU A 195 0.28 20.30 -11.33
N LYS A 196 0.23 19.21 -12.09
CA LYS A 196 1.03 18.02 -11.84
C LYS A 196 2.52 18.34 -11.86
N GLY A 197 3.01 19.02 -12.89
CA GLY A 197 4.42 19.35 -13.06
C GLY A 197 4.97 20.19 -11.91
N ALA A 198 4.19 21.17 -11.44
CA ALA A 198 4.54 21.96 -10.26
C ALA A 198 4.54 21.09 -8.99
N LEU A 199 3.50 20.28 -8.78
CA LEU A 199 3.37 19.40 -7.61
C LEU A 199 4.51 18.38 -7.51
N MET A 200 4.86 17.69 -8.60
CA MET A 200 5.93 16.69 -8.59
C MET A 200 7.28 17.33 -8.20
N GLN A 201 7.55 18.55 -8.67
CA GLN A 201 8.74 19.28 -8.27
C GLN A 201 8.71 19.71 -6.80
N ILE A 202 7.55 20.13 -6.28
CA ILE A 202 7.38 20.47 -4.85
C ILE A 202 7.66 19.23 -3.98
N MET A 203 7.13 18.07 -4.36
CA MET A 203 7.33 16.82 -3.63
C MET A 203 8.79 16.37 -3.57
N GLY A 204 9.60 16.73 -4.57
CA GLY A 204 11.04 16.46 -4.59
C GLY A 204 11.90 17.43 -3.76
N LEU A 205 11.35 18.54 -3.25
CA LEU A 205 12.13 19.48 -2.43
C LEU A 205 12.55 18.90 -1.07
N PRO A 206 11.67 18.27 -0.28
CA PRO A 206 12.04 17.78 1.04
C PRO A 206 13.15 16.70 1.05
N SER A 207 13.39 15.99 -0.04
CA SER A 207 14.47 14.98 -0.09
C SER A 207 15.86 15.62 0.05
N GLU A 208 16.06 16.81 -0.51
CA GLU A 208 17.34 17.52 -0.40
C GLU A 208 17.56 18.04 1.03
N ILE A 209 16.52 18.61 1.64
CA ILE A 209 16.56 19.06 3.04
C ILE A 209 16.89 17.89 3.97
N LEU A 210 16.23 16.75 3.74
CA LEU A 210 16.42 15.55 4.53
C LEU A 210 17.83 14.96 4.35
N ARG A 211 18.36 14.96 3.13
CA ARG A 211 19.73 14.51 2.84
C ARG A 211 20.75 15.31 3.64
N VAL A 212 20.67 16.64 3.60
CA VAL A 212 21.56 17.53 4.36
C VAL A 212 21.41 17.30 5.87
N PHE A 213 20.17 17.13 6.36
CA PHE A 213 19.90 16.84 7.76
C PHE A 213 20.57 15.53 8.22
N ILE A 214 20.39 14.45 7.46
CA ILE A 214 20.93 13.12 7.78
C ILE A 214 22.46 13.13 7.76
N GLU A 215 23.09 13.73 6.75
CA GLU A 215 24.55 13.80 6.66
C GLU A 215 25.17 14.56 7.84
N ARG A 216 24.51 15.61 8.32
CA ARG A 216 24.92 16.29 9.55
C ARG A 216 24.69 15.41 10.78
N ALA A 217 23.55 14.76 10.89
CA ALA A 217 23.21 13.90 12.03
C ALA A 217 24.20 12.73 12.19
N LYS A 218 24.71 12.15 11.08
CA LYS A 218 25.76 11.11 11.09
C LYS A 218 27.06 11.54 11.75
N GLN A 219 27.36 12.83 11.78
CA GLN A 219 28.57 13.38 12.42
C GLN A 219 28.37 13.61 13.92
N GLU A 220 27.12 13.78 14.35
CA GLU A 220 26.76 14.17 15.72
C GLU A 220 26.26 12.99 16.57
N ARG A 221 25.76 11.92 15.93
CA ARG A 221 25.06 10.80 16.59
C ARG A 221 25.55 9.43 16.08
N PRO A 222 25.53 8.38 16.92
CA PRO A 222 25.71 7.01 16.45
C PRO A 222 24.53 6.60 15.56
N ILE A 223 24.80 5.76 14.56
CA ILE A 223 23.76 5.24 13.66
C ILE A 223 22.92 4.20 14.43
N PRO A 224 21.60 4.41 14.62
CA PRO A 224 20.73 3.43 15.29
C PRO A 224 20.47 2.18 14.43
N GLU A 225 19.78 1.19 15.01
CA GLU A 225 19.31 0.04 14.24
C GLU A 225 18.36 0.46 13.11
N PRO A 226 18.55 -0.06 11.87
CA PRO A 226 17.70 0.30 10.74
C PRO A 226 16.23 -0.09 10.97
N VAL A 227 15.33 0.84 10.69
CA VAL A 227 13.88 0.65 10.72
C VAL A 227 13.35 0.61 9.29
N SER A 228 12.80 -0.54 8.92
CA SER A 228 12.14 -0.73 7.63
C SER A 228 10.72 -0.17 7.59
N PHE A 229 10.30 0.28 6.41
CA PHE A 229 8.90 0.61 6.15
C PHE A 229 8.01 -0.63 6.35
N GLN A 230 6.80 -0.42 6.88
CA GLN A 230 5.82 -1.47 7.05
C GLN A 230 4.43 -0.97 6.67
N TRP A 231 3.81 -1.60 5.67
CA TRP A 231 2.46 -1.25 5.26
C TRP A 231 1.40 -2.06 6.01
N ARG A 232 0.76 -1.43 6.99
CA ARG A 232 -0.24 -2.05 7.87
C ARG A 232 -1.65 -1.92 7.32
N VAL A 233 -1.88 -2.52 6.15
CA VAL A 233 -3.17 -2.55 5.40
C VAL A 233 -4.37 -2.96 6.27
N TYR A 234 -4.12 -3.79 7.26
CA TYR A 234 -5.13 -4.24 8.19
C TYR A 234 -4.71 -3.70 9.57
N GLN A 235 -5.51 -2.88 10.26
CA GLN A 235 -5.05 -2.18 11.47
C GLN A 235 -5.47 -2.81 12.83
N GLU A 236 -6.34 -3.84 12.90
CA GLU A 236 -6.96 -4.26 14.20
C GLU A 236 -6.79 -5.73 14.73
N HIS A 237 -5.82 -6.56 14.27
CA HIS A 237 -5.65 -8.02 14.60
C HIS A 237 -6.84 -8.91 14.14
N PRO A 238 -6.77 -10.26 13.91
CA PRO A 238 -5.68 -11.25 13.81
C PRO A 238 -5.24 -11.49 12.35
N GLN A 239 -4.40 -10.62 11.79
CA GLN A 239 -4.28 -10.48 10.32
C GLN A 239 -3.34 -11.47 9.67
N LYS A 240 -2.45 -12.06 10.46
CA LYS A 240 -1.60 -13.15 9.99
C LYS A 240 -2.43 -14.31 9.43
N CYS A 241 -3.73 -14.44 9.74
CA CYS A 241 -4.57 -15.47 9.14
C CYS A 241 -4.80 -15.27 7.63
N TYR A 242 -4.88 -14.04 7.15
CA TYR A 242 -4.98 -13.75 5.71
C TYR A 242 -3.66 -14.05 5.00
N SER A 243 -2.53 -13.64 5.58
CA SER A 243 -1.21 -13.98 5.05
C SER A 243 -0.95 -15.49 5.05
N VAL A 244 -1.36 -16.19 6.12
CA VAL A 244 -1.30 -17.67 6.17
C VAL A 244 -2.17 -18.29 5.08
N ALA A 245 -3.41 -17.83 4.93
CA ALA A 245 -4.32 -18.33 3.89
C ALA A 245 -3.76 -18.08 2.48
N ALA A 246 -3.28 -16.87 2.19
CA ALA A 246 -2.65 -16.55 0.92
C ALA A 246 -1.41 -17.42 0.64
N HIS A 247 -0.54 -17.62 1.63
CA HIS A 247 0.63 -18.48 1.48
C HIS A 247 0.23 -19.93 1.21
N LEU A 248 -0.77 -20.47 1.92
CA LEU A 248 -1.30 -21.81 1.65
C LEU A 248 -1.93 -21.91 0.25
N ILE A 249 -2.66 -20.89 -0.21
CA ILE A 249 -3.19 -20.83 -1.58
C ILE A 249 -2.04 -20.86 -2.59
N GLY A 250 -0.97 -20.09 -2.36
CA GLY A 250 0.22 -20.10 -3.21
C GLY A 250 0.90 -21.48 -3.26
N ARG A 251 0.99 -22.17 -2.12
CA ARG A 251 1.53 -23.54 -2.06
C ARG A 251 0.67 -24.54 -2.85
N ILE A 252 -0.66 -24.39 -2.80
CA ILE A 252 -1.60 -25.25 -3.51
C ILE A 252 -1.60 -24.95 -5.02
N TYR A 253 -1.86 -23.70 -5.42
CA TYR A 253 -2.12 -23.33 -6.81
C TYR A 253 -0.87 -22.97 -7.62
N ILE A 254 0.12 -22.32 -6.99
CA ILE A 254 1.28 -21.79 -7.71
C ILE A 254 2.46 -22.77 -7.64
N LYS A 255 2.68 -23.39 -6.48
CA LYS A 255 3.80 -24.32 -6.27
C LYS A 255 3.42 -25.79 -6.47
N GLY A 256 2.12 -26.14 -6.41
CA GLY A 256 1.66 -27.51 -6.54
C GLY A 256 2.14 -28.44 -5.42
N GLU A 257 2.40 -27.91 -4.22
CA GLU A 257 2.90 -28.70 -3.08
C GLU A 257 1.85 -29.65 -2.49
N TYR A 258 0.56 -29.39 -2.75
CA TYR A 258 -0.56 -30.18 -2.25
C TYR A 258 -1.52 -30.51 -3.40
N GLU A 259 -1.66 -31.80 -3.69
CA GLU A 259 -2.62 -32.30 -4.68
C GLU A 259 -4.05 -32.30 -4.14
N LEU A 260 -5.03 -32.50 -5.04
CA LEU A 260 -6.43 -32.67 -4.66
C LEU A 260 -6.59 -33.81 -3.63
N GLY A 261 -7.30 -33.53 -2.54
CA GLY A 261 -7.53 -34.51 -1.48
C GLY A 261 -6.34 -34.71 -0.54
N ALA A 262 -5.20 -34.05 -0.77
CA ALA A 262 -4.05 -34.11 0.13
C ALA A 262 -4.42 -33.56 1.51
N ILE A 263 -4.00 -34.27 2.56
CA ILE A 263 -4.17 -33.84 3.94
C ILE A 263 -3.13 -32.75 4.23
N LEU A 264 -3.62 -31.60 4.67
CA LEU A 264 -2.78 -30.47 5.09
C LEU A 264 -2.14 -30.75 6.46
N PRO A 265 -0.97 -30.14 6.76
CA PRO A 265 -0.34 -30.29 8.06
C PRO A 265 -1.28 -29.92 9.21
N SER A 266 -1.06 -30.54 10.37
CA SER A 266 -1.87 -30.27 11.56
C SER A 266 -1.82 -28.78 11.93
N TYR A 267 -2.87 -28.27 12.58
CA TYR A 267 -2.91 -26.86 12.98
C TYR A 267 -1.75 -26.48 13.92
N GLY A 268 -1.30 -27.42 14.76
CA GLY A 268 -0.13 -27.23 15.62
C GLY A 268 1.18 -27.17 14.84
N SER A 269 1.31 -27.97 13.77
CA SER A 269 2.47 -27.92 12.87
C SER A 269 2.52 -26.59 12.13
N LEU A 270 1.40 -26.16 11.55
CA LEU A 270 1.30 -24.86 10.86
C LEU A 270 1.55 -23.69 11.83
N ALA A 271 1.05 -23.77 13.07
CA ALA A 271 1.28 -22.71 14.06
C ALA A 271 2.76 -22.52 14.37
N LYS A 272 3.52 -23.62 14.42
CA LYS A 272 4.99 -23.59 14.57
C LYS A 272 5.69 -23.08 13.31
N GLU A 273 5.32 -23.60 12.14
CA GLU A 273 5.90 -23.21 10.84
C GLU A 273 5.77 -21.71 10.57
N TYR A 274 4.58 -21.14 10.82
CA TYR A 274 4.30 -19.73 10.54
C TYR A 274 4.57 -18.79 11.73
N GLU A 275 5.03 -19.31 12.87
CA GLU A 275 5.25 -18.55 14.11
C GLU A 275 4.01 -17.71 14.50
N VAL A 276 2.86 -18.37 14.53
CA VAL A 276 1.58 -17.76 14.89
C VAL A 276 0.83 -18.58 15.91
N SER A 277 -0.15 -17.96 16.57
CA SER A 277 -1.01 -18.68 17.50
C SER A 277 -1.88 -19.71 16.79
N PHE A 278 -2.21 -20.80 17.49
CA PHE A 278 -3.15 -21.82 17.00
C PHE A 278 -4.48 -21.21 16.53
N SER A 279 -5.00 -20.21 17.25
CA SER A 279 -6.22 -19.49 16.87
C SER A 279 -6.09 -18.76 15.53
N THR A 280 -4.89 -18.30 15.17
CA THR A 280 -4.62 -17.65 13.87
C THR A 280 -4.67 -18.67 12.74
N ILE A 281 -4.04 -19.83 12.92
CA ILE A 281 -4.15 -20.93 11.96
C ILE A 281 -5.59 -21.36 11.79
N ARG A 282 -6.31 -21.61 12.88
CA ARG A 282 -7.72 -21.99 12.84
C ARG A 282 -8.55 -20.99 12.02
N ARG A 283 -8.39 -19.68 12.25
CA ARG A 283 -9.06 -18.62 11.47
C ARG A 283 -8.64 -18.63 10.00
N GLY A 284 -7.37 -18.90 9.70
CA GLY A 284 -6.88 -19.05 8.33
C GLY A 284 -7.52 -20.24 7.62
N MET A 285 -7.66 -21.37 8.31
CA MET A 285 -8.32 -22.57 7.80
C MET A 285 -9.84 -22.37 7.63
N GLU A 286 -10.49 -21.66 8.55
CA GLU A 286 -11.88 -21.23 8.41
C GLU A 286 -12.07 -20.35 7.16
N LEU A 287 -11.15 -19.41 6.91
CA LEU A 287 -11.16 -18.58 5.70
C LEU A 287 -10.98 -19.42 4.43
N LEU A 288 -10.04 -20.37 4.40
CA LEU A 288 -9.84 -21.28 3.27
C LEU A 288 -11.08 -22.17 3.03
N GLY A 289 -11.79 -22.54 4.09
CA GLY A 289 -13.08 -23.23 4.02
C GLY A 289 -14.18 -22.37 3.39
N CYS A 290 -14.28 -21.09 3.75
CA CYS A 290 -15.20 -20.14 3.10
C CYS A 290 -14.90 -19.95 1.60
N LEU A 291 -13.65 -20.16 1.19
CA LEU A 291 -13.22 -20.10 -0.21
C LEU A 291 -13.36 -21.44 -0.95
N GLY A 292 -13.86 -22.51 -0.30
CA GLY A 292 -14.06 -23.83 -0.93
C GLY A 292 -12.78 -24.62 -1.19
N ILE A 293 -11.63 -24.17 -0.70
CA ILE A 293 -10.31 -24.78 -0.96
C ILE A 293 -9.99 -25.89 0.03
N VAL A 294 -10.58 -25.80 1.22
CA VAL A 294 -10.31 -26.74 2.30
C VAL A 294 -11.60 -27.23 2.91
N SER A 295 -11.70 -28.55 3.07
CA SER A 295 -12.69 -29.19 3.92
C SER A 295 -12.02 -29.80 5.14
N SER A 296 -12.76 -29.94 6.24
CA SER A 296 -12.24 -30.56 7.46
C SER A 296 -13.32 -31.40 8.15
N SER A 297 -12.89 -32.48 8.81
CA SER A 297 -13.75 -33.32 9.64
C SER A 297 -13.00 -33.82 10.86
N GLN A 298 -13.75 -34.12 11.93
CA GLN A 298 -13.16 -34.63 13.16
C GLN A 298 -12.45 -35.96 12.90
N GLY A 299 -11.16 -36.04 13.25
CA GLY A 299 -10.34 -37.25 13.14
C GLY A 299 -9.58 -37.43 11.81
N LEU A 300 -10.00 -36.80 10.71
CA LEU A 300 -9.33 -36.92 9.40
C LEU A 300 -8.44 -35.72 9.06
N GLY A 301 -8.54 -34.62 9.82
CA GLY A 301 -7.79 -33.39 9.56
C GLY A 301 -8.45 -32.51 8.51
N ALA A 302 -7.66 -31.63 7.90
CA ALA A 302 -8.09 -30.73 6.83
C ALA A 302 -7.46 -31.17 5.52
N TRP A 303 -8.20 -31.18 4.42
CA TRP A 303 -7.71 -31.61 3.11
C TRP A 303 -8.11 -30.64 2.00
N VAL A 304 -7.34 -30.66 0.91
CA VAL A 304 -7.53 -29.78 -0.25
C VAL A 304 -8.73 -30.23 -1.08
N THR A 305 -9.57 -29.28 -1.50
CA THR A 305 -10.74 -29.46 -2.35
C THR A 305 -10.70 -28.53 -3.57
N VAL A 306 -11.53 -28.82 -4.58
CA VAL A 306 -11.75 -27.88 -5.70
C VAL A 306 -12.83 -26.87 -5.29
N PRO A 307 -12.55 -25.56 -5.33
CA PRO A 307 -13.58 -24.57 -5.10
C PRO A 307 -14.57 -24.54 -6.28
N THR A 308 -15.85 -24.57 -5.96
CA THR A 308 -16.96 -24.30 -6.89
C THR A 308 -17.81 -23.14 -6.36
N LEU A 309 -18.61 -22.53 -7.24
CA LEU A 309 -19.51 -21.44 -6.84
C LEU A 309 -20.48 -21.85 -5.71
N ASP A 310 -20.89 -23.12 -5.66
CA ASP A 310 -21.76 -23.65 -4.60
C ASP A 310 -21.05 -23.82 -3.25
N THR A 311 -19.73 -24.06 -3.26
CA THR A 311 -18.94 -24.25 -2.04
C THR A 311 -18.41 -22.94 -1.45
N ILE A 312 -18.31 -21.90 -2.28
CA ILE A 312 -17.82 -20.58 -1.88
C ILE A 312 -18.93 -19.83 -1.15
N GLN A 313 -18.60 -19.30 0.02
CA GLN A 313 -19.55 -18.56 0.86
C GLN A 313 -19.42 -17.05 0.61
N LEU A 314 -19.92 -16.58 -0.55
CA LEU A 314 -19.81 -15.18 -1.00
C LEU A 314 -20.43 -14.17 -0.01
N GLU A 315 -21.44 -14.58 0.75
CA GLU A 315 -22.13 -13.74 1.72
C GLU A 315 -21.30 -13.46 2.98
N LYS A 316 -20.19 -14.17 3.19
CA LYS A 316 -19.33 -13.98 4.36
C LYS A 316 -18.48 -12.73 4.20
N LYS A 317 -18.50 -11.86 5.23
CA LYS A 317 -17.70 -10.63 5.29
C LYS A 317 -16.21 -10.80 4.92
N PRO A 318 -15.50 -11.87 5.36
CA PRO A 318 -14.11 -12.10 4.94
C PRO A 318 -13.94 -12.27 3.43
N VAL A 319 -14.88 -12.91 2.75
CA VAL A 319 -14.87 -13.15 1.29
C VAL A 319 -15.18 -11.86 0.54
N GLN A 320 -16.20 -11.10 0.97
CA GLN A 320 -16.50 -9.77 0.43
C GLN A 320 -15.31 -8.81 0.54
N LYS A 321 -14.58 -8.87 1.66
CA LYS A 321 -13.35 -8.10 1.87
C LYS A 321 -12.26 -8.50 0.86
N ILE A 322 -12.08 -9.79 0.58
CA ILE A 322 -11.12 -10.27 -0.44
C ILE A 322 -11.47 -9.69 -1.80
N LEU A 323 -12.74 -9.79 -2.23
CA LEU A 323 -13.19 -9.24 -3.53
C LEU A 323 -12.94 -7.72 -3.62
N SER A 324 -13.29 -6.97 -2.57
CA SER A 324 -13.05 -5.53 -2.51
C SER A 324 -11.57 -5.17 -2.56
N MET A 325 -10.73 -5.88 -1.81
CA MET A 325 -9.28 -5.69 -1.80
C MET A 325 -8.65 -6.01 -3.16
N PHE A 326 -9.14 -7.07 -3.82
CA PHE A 326 -8.71 -7.46 -5.15
C PHE A 326 -8.97 -6.37 -6.18
N LEU A 327 -10.20 -5.84 -6.25
CA LEU A 327 -10.53 -4.76 -7.18
C LEU A 327 -9.65 -3.53 -6.97
N GLN A 328 -9.38 -3.18 -5.71
CA GLN A 328 -8.49 -2.07 -5.38
C GLN A 328 -7.04 -2.32 -5.81
N THR A 329 -6.54 -3.54 -5.63
CA THR A 329 -5.19 -3.93 -6.06
C THR A 329 -5.06 -3.94 -7.58
N ILE A 330 -6.04 -4.50 -8.29
CA ILE A 330 -6.05 -4.54 -9.76
C ILE A 330 -6.12 -3.13 -10.35
N GLN A 331 -6.90 -2.23 -9.76
CA GLN A 331 -6.93 -0.83 -10.22
C GLN A 331 -5.55 -0.17 -10.08
N ILE A 332 -4.87 -0.36 -8.94
CA ILE A 332 -3.52 0.19 -8.71
C ILE A 332 -2.55 -0.35 -9.77
N LEU A 333 -2.49 -1.68 -9.90
CA LEU A 333 -1.59 -2.33 -10.85
C LEU A 333 -1.89 -1.93 -12.30
N SER A 334 -3.16 -1.86 -12.69
CA SER A 334 -3.55 -1.51 -14.07
C SER A 334 -3.09 -0.11 -14.46
N ILE A 335 -3.05 0.82 -13.50
CA ILE A 335 -2.59 2.20 -13.70
C ILE A 335 -1.05 2.26 -13.72
N SER A 336 -0.37 1.48 -12.88
CA SER A 336 1.10 1.59 -12.71
C SER A 336 1.93 0.58 -13.52
N ILE A 337 1.33 -0.44 -14.13
CA ILE A 337 2.09 -1.58 -14.69
C ILE A 337 3.04 -1.19 -15.82
N ASP A 338 2.66 -0.24 -16.69
CA ASP A 338 3.55 0.23 -17.77
C ASP A 338 4.83 0.83 -17.18
N ARG A 339 4.68 1.69 -16.17
CA ARG A 339 5.79 2.36 -15.51
C ARG A 339 6.70 1.39 -14.78
N LEU A 340 6.13 0.33 -14.20
CA LEU A 340 6.91 -0.75 -13.59
C LEU A 340 7.68 -1.55 -14.65
N LEU A 341 7.05 -1.85 -15.79
CA LEU A 341 7.67 -2.62 -16.86
C LEU A 341 8.81 -1.84 -17.54
N GLU A 342 8.67 -0.52 -17.72
CA GLU A 342 9.77 0.33 -18.23
C GLU A 342 11.06 0.19 -17.40
N CYS A 343 10.94 -0.02 -16.09
CA CYS A 343 12.09 -0.11 -15.19
C CYS A 343 12.57 -1.54 -14.94
N PHE A 344 11.67 -2.53 -14.96
CA PHE A 344 11.95 -3.88 -14.45
C PHE A 344 11.81 -5.00 -15.48
N PHE A 345 11.37 -4.73 -16.71
CA PHE A 345 11.24 -5.75 -17.76
C PHE A 345 12.50 -5.82 -18.67
N PRO A 346 12.94 -7.02 -19.11
CA PRO A 346 12.41 -8.35 -18.76
C PRO A 346 12.81 -8.79 -17.34
N GLY A 347 13.71 -8.07 -16.68
CA GLY A 347 14.17 -8.36 -15.32
C GLY A 347 15.37 -9.30 -15.32
N LYS A 348 15.70 -9.89 -14.17
CA LYS A 348 16.85 -10.81 -14.05
C LYS A 348 16.55 -12.11 -14.80
N LYS A 349 17.49 -12.55 -15.66
CA LYS A 349 17.36 -13.75 -16.50
C LYS A 349 16.82 -14.99 -15.77
N CYS A 350 17.38 -15.33 -14.61
CA CYS A 350 16.94 -16.49 -13.82
C CYS A 350 15.45 -16.41 -13.38
N ARG A 351 14.93 -15.20 -13.17
CA ARG A 351 13.52 -14.98 -12.81
C ARG A 351 12.60 -15.08 -14.01
N VAL A 352 13.06 -14.58 -15.15
CA VAL A 352 12.35 -14.74 -16.44
C VAL A 352 12.26 -16.21 -16.81
N GLU A 353 13.36 -16.96 -16.71
CA GLU A 353 13.37 -18.41 -16.96
C GLU A 353 12.41 -19.14 -16.02
N ALA A 354 12.48 -18.89 -14.70
CA ALA A 354 11.55 -19.49 -13.75
C ALA A 354 10.08 -19.10 -13.99
N CYS A 355 9.83 -17.87 -14.46
CA CYS A 355 8.49 -17.42 -14.86
C CYS A 355 8.00 -18.16 -16.11
N LEU A 356 8.83 -18.27 -17.14
CA LEU A 356 8.54 -19.00 -18.36
C LEU A 356 8.24 -20.48 -18.08
N ASP A 357 9.03 -21.14 -17.23
CA ASP A 357 8.80 -22.53 -16.84
C ASP A 357 7.41 -22.70 -16.20
N ARG A 358 7.04 -21.81 -15.27
CA ARG A 358 5.70 -21.82 -14.65
C ARG A 358 4.58 -21.57 -15.66
N LEU A 359 4.75 -20.58 -16.53
CA LEU A 359 3.75 -20.26 -17.55
C LEU A 359 3.55 -21.42 -18.54
N MET A 360 4.63 -22.11 -18.92
CA MET A 360 4.55 -23.28 -19.80
C MET A 360 3.82 -24.46 -19.15
N VAL A 361 4.02 -24.69 -17.85
CA VAL A 361 3.24 -25.68 -17.08
C VAL A 361 1.76 -25.29 -17.04
N GLN A 362 1.46 -24.01 -16.75
CA GLN A 362 0.09 -23.48 -16.70
C GLN A 362 -0.61 -23.56 -18.06
N GLN A 363 0.10 -23.34 -19.16
CA GLN A 363 -0.43 -23.51 -20.51
C GLN A 363 -0.85 -24.96 -20.78
N ALA A 364 -0.07 -25.95 -20.35
CA ALA A 364 -0.37 -27.36 -20.55
C ALA A 364 -1.65 -27.81 -19.80
N THR A 365 -2.01 -27.13 -18.71
CA THR A 365 -3.23 -27.37 -17.94
C THR A 365 -4.40 -26.46 -18.34
N LYS A 366 -4.39 -25.92 -19.58
CA LYS A 366 -5.43 -25.03 -20.14
C LYS A 366 -5.53 -23.62 -19.57
N GLY A 367 -4.44 -23.10 -18.99
CA GLY A 367 -4.36 -21.73 -18.49
C GLY A 367 -5.36 -21.41 -17.37
N GLY A 368 -5.18 -20.27 -16.72
CA GLY A 368 -6.06 -19.85 -15.64
C GLY A 368 -5.76 -18.43 -15.20
N PHE A 369 -6.46 -17.97 -14.17
CA PHE A 369 -6.10 -16.70 -13.51
C PHE A 369 -4.77 -16.80 -12.77
N CYS A 370 -4.27 -18.01 -12.50
CA CYS A 370 -2.90 -18.22 -12.06
C CYS A 370 -1.85 -17.62 -13.02
N THR A 371 -2.13 -17.52 -14.33
CA THR A 371 -1.27 -16.85 -15.33
C THR A 371 -1.06 -15.37 -14.99
N LEU A 372 -2.13 -14.67 -14.58
CA LEU A 372 -2.04 -13.26 -14.17
C LEU A 372 -1.09 -13.11 -12.98
N LEU A 373 -1.20 -13.99 -11.97
CA LEU A 373 -0.34 -13.93 -10.79
C LEU A 373 1.11 -14.24 -11.14
N THR A 374 1.38 -15.24 -11.98
CA THR A 374 2.74 -15.55 -12.45
C THR A 374 3.34 -14.35 -13.19
N GLY A 375 2.56 -13.74 -14.09
CA GLY A 375 2.99 -12.61 -14.90
C GLY A 375 3.15 -11.30 -14.11
N VAL A 376 2.29 -11.02 -13.14
CA VAL A 376 2.51 -9.89 -12.20
C VAL A 376 3.72 -10.17 -11.30
N GLY A 377 3.88 -11.41 -10.84
CA GLY A 377 4.97 -11.83 -9.97
C GLY A 377 6.35 -11.56 -10.56
N VAL A 378 6.58 -11.80 -11.85
CA VAL A 378 7.89 -11.52 -12.47
C VAL A 378 8.25 -10.02 -12.43
N VAL A 379 7.24 -9.15 -12.56
CA VAL A 379 7.41 -7.69 -12.50
C VAL A 379 7.67 -7.22 -11.07
N LEU A 380 6.89 -7.74 -10.12
CA LEU A 380 7.00 -7.34 -8.71
C LEU A 380 8.28 -7.89 -8.06
N ASP A 381 8.63 -9.15 -8.32
CA ASP A 381 9.86 -9.76 -7.79
C ASP A 381 11.08 -8.98 -8.27
N GLY A 382 11.09 -8.51 -9.53
CA GLY A 382 12.12 -7.64 -10.11
C GLY A 382 12.48 -6.40 -9.27
N ASN A 383 11.60 -6.01 -8.35
CA ASN A 383 11.65 -4.79 -7.54
C ASN A 383 11.83 -5.08 -6.02
N ASP A 384 12.60 -6.11 -5.66
CA ASP A 384 12.89 -6.54 -4.28
C ASP A 384 13.79 -5.55 -3.49
N GLY A 385 13.43 -4.26 -3.43
CA GLY A 385 13.93 -3.35 -2.40
C GLY A 385 13.27 -3.70 -1.07
N ARG A 386 14.05 -3.85 0.02
CA ARG A 386 13.52 -4.24 1.35
C ARG A 386 12.30 -3.39 1.79
N PRO A 387 12.21 -2.07 1.52
CA PRO A 387 11.04 -1.27 1.90
C PRO A 387 9.83 -1.44 0.98
N MET A 388 10.03 -1.79 -0.30
CA MET A 388 8.93 -2.01 -1.24
C MET A 388 8.37 -3.43 -1.17
N LYS A 389 9.19 -4.38 -0.70
CA LYS A 389 8.77 -5.78 -0.54
C LYS A 389 7.46 -5.88 0.23
N ASP A 390 7.28 -5.12 1.31
CA ASP A 390 6.04 -5.11 2.07
C ASP A 390 4.82 -4.66 1.23
N ILE A 391 5.01 -3.73 0.28
CA ILE A 391 3.96 -3.27 -0.63
C ILE A 391 3.62 -4.36 -1.65
N TRP A 392 4.65 -4.95 -2.25
CA TRP A 392 4.52 -6.01 -3.25
C TRP A 392 3.91 -7.28 -2.69
N ASP A 393 4.39 -7.72 -1.53
CA ASP A 393 3.87 -8.87 -0.81
C ASP A 393 2.38 -8.67 -0.51
N LYS A 394 1.92 -7.45 -0.20
CA LYS A 394 0.50 -7.17 0.04
C LYS A 394 -0.35 -7.17 -1.22
N PHE A 395 0.16 -6.67 -2.34
CA PHE A 395 -0.52 -6.83 -3.63
C PHE A 395 -0.63 -8.31 -3.99
N TYR A 396 0.48 -9.05 -3.92
CA TYR A 396 0.52 -10.46 -4.27
C TYR A 396 -0.36 -11.32 -3.35
N GLU A 397 -0.34 -11.06 -2.03
CA GLU A 397 -1.23 -11.69 -1.04
C GLU A 397 -2.70 -11.50 -1.41
N THR A 398 -3.07 -10.29 -1.82
CA THR A 398 -4.45 -9.96 -2.21
C THR A 398 -4.87 -10.67 -3.50
N LEU A 399 -3.98 -10.75 -4.50
CA LEU A 399 -4.23 -11.49 -5.73
C LEU A 399 -4.40 -12.99 -5.45
N LEU A 400 -3.53 -13.58 -4.61
CA LEU A 400 -3.60 -14.98 -4.19
C LEU A 400 -4.91 -15.30 -3.48
N LEU A 401 -5.35 -14.47 -2.54
CA LEU A 401 -6.60 -14.69 -1.81
C LEU A 401 -7.82 -14.74 -2.73
N CYS A 402 -7.81 -14.03 -3.85
CA CYS A 402 -8.92 -13.99 -4.80
C CYS A 402 -8.85 -15.08 -5.88
N LEU A 403 -7.68 -15.69 -6.11
CA LEU A 403 -7.48 -16.72 -7.12
C LEU A 403 -8.53 -17.86 -7.08
N PRO A 404 -8.89 -18.44 -5.91
CA PRO A 404 -9.87 -19.53 -5.84
C PRO A 404 -11.26 -19.13 -6.35
N LEU A 405 -11.67 -17.89 -6.09
CA LEU A 405 -12.94 -17.32 -6.56
C LEU A 405 -12.94 -17.16 -8.08
N LEU A 406 -11.82 -16.65 -8.61
CA LEU A 406 -11.60 -16.47 -10.03
C LEU A 406 -11.60 -17.80 -10.79
N GLU A 407 -10.88 -18.81 -10.29
CA GLU A 407 -10.81 -20.14 -10.90
C GLU A 407 -12.16 -20.87 -10.85
N ALA A 408 -12.90 -20.75 -9.74
CA ALA A 408 -14.25 -21.32 -9.63
C ALA A 408 -15.22 -20.70 -10.65
N GLN A 409 -15.16 -19.38 -10.85
CA GLN A 409 -15.96 -18.69 -11.85
C GLN A 409 -15.52 -19.07 -13.28
N ALA A 410 -14.22 -19.15 -13.54
CA ALA A 410 -13.68 -19.56 -14.85
C ALA A 410 -14.11 -20.98 -15.23
N ALA A 411 -14.09 -21.92 -14.27
CA ALA A 411 -14.54 -23.30 -14.47
C ALA A 411 -16.01 -23.39 -14.92
N SER A 412 -16.85 -22.42 -14.54
CA SER A 412 -18.25 -22.33 -14.97
C SER A 412 -18.45 -21.70 -16.36
N GLN A 413 -17.39 -21.13 -16.97
CA GLN A 413 -17.48 -20.33 -18.20
C GLN A 413 -16.41 -20.77 -19.23
N PRO A 414 -16.72 -21.74 -20.12
CA PRO A 414 -15.76 -22.27 -21.10
C PRO A 414 -15.14 -21.22 -22.02
N GLU A 415 -15.89 -20.17 -22.37
CA GLU A 415 -15.40 -19.06 -23.21
C GLU A 415 -14.27 -18.28 -22.55
N LEU A 416 -14.31 -18.14 -21.22
CA LEU A 416 -13.30 -17.42 -20.45
C LEU A 416 -11.98 -18.20 -20.43
N ILE A 417 -12.05 -19.54 -20.32
CA ILE A 417 -10.89 -20.44 -20.40
C ILE A 417 -10.19 -20.29 -21.76
N THR A 418 -10.94 -20.41 -22.87
CA THR A 418 -10.38 -20.27 -24.22
C THR A 418 -9.67 -18.93 -24.43
N LYS A 419 -10.22 -17.84 -23.88
CA LYS A 419 -9.60 -16.51 -23.97
C LYS A 419 -8.29 -16.45 -23.18
N MET A 420 -8.27 -17.01 -21.97
CA MET A 420 -7.06 -17.08 -21.14
C MET A 420 -5.98 -17.98 -21.74
N GLU A 421 -6.32 -19.06 -22.44
CA GLU A 421 -5.34 -19.88 -23.17
C GLU A 421 -4.61 -19.03 -24.22
N CYS A 422 -5.35 -18.29 -25.05
CA CYS A 422 -4.78 -17.42 -26.08
C CYS A 422 -3.92 -16.29 -25.48
N ASP A 423 -4.37 -15.66 -24.40
CA ASP A 423 -3.60 -14.61 -23.74
C ASP A 423 -2.38 -15.18 -22.99
N THR A 424 -2.44 -16.42 -22.46
CA THR A 424 -1.28 -17.11 -21.86
C THR A 424 -0.19 -17.36 -22.92
N GLU A 425 -0.57 -17.81 -24.12
CA GLU A 425 0.35 -17.96 -25.25
C GLU A 425 1.05 -16.66 -25.62
N ARG A 426 0.30 -15.56 -25.73
CA ARG A 426 0.84 -14.22 -26.00
C ARG A 426 1.79 -13.76 -24.91
N LEU A 427 1.47 -14.03 -23.64
CA LEU A 427 2.31 -13.66 -22.51
C LEU A 427 3.65 -14.42 -22.55
N ILE A 428 3.64 -15.71 -22.87
CA ILE A 428 4.85 -16.52 -23.04
C ILE A 428 5.69 -16.01 -24.21
N GLN A 429 5.07 -15.72 -25.36
CA GLN A 429 5.78 -15.24 -26.54
C GLN A 429 6.41 -13.86 -26.31
N SER A 430 5.68 -12.94 -25.67
CA SER A 430 6.21 -11.62 -25.34
C SER A 430 7.40 -11.68 -24.38
N LEU A 431 7.39 -12.57 -23.38
CA LEU A 431 8.58 -12.83 -22.55
C LEU A 431 9.76 -13.39 -23.34
N LYS A 432 9.52 -14.37 -24.22
CA LYS A 432 10.58 -14.99 -25.06
C LYS A 432 11.21 -14.00 -26.03
N GLN A 433 10.43 -13.03 -26.50
CA GLN A 433 10.86 -12.01 -27.46
C GLN A 433 11.33 -10.72 -26.77
N GLU A 434 11.27 -10.66 -25.44
CA GLU A 434 11.51 -9.44 -24.65
C GLU A 434 10.67 -8.24 -25.13
N ASP A 435 9.45 -8.49 -25.60
CA ASP A 435 8.50 -7.46 -26.03
C ASP A 435 7.70 -6.95 -24.82
N SER A 436 8.23 -5.92 -24.16
CA SER A 436 7.61 -5.28 -22.98
C SER A 436 6.21 -4.75 -23.26
N LYS A 437 5.96 -4.23 -24.47
CA LYS A 437 4.67 -3.65 -24.84
C LYS A 437 3.62 -4.74 -24.98
N ALA A 438 3.93 -5.79 -25.75
CA ALA A 438 3.04 -6.94 -25.89
C ALA A 438 2.79 -7.64 -24.54
N PHE A 439 3.81 -7.71 -23.68
CA PHE A 439 3.68 -8.23 -22.33
C PHE A 439 2.73 -7.39 -21.47
N SER A 440 2.89 -6.06 -21.45
CA SER A 440 2.00 -5.14 -20.73
C SER A 440 0.56 -5.23 -21.22
N ASP A 441 0.36 -5.16 -22.55
CA ASP A 441 -0.97 -5.23 -23.16
C ASP A 441 -1.68 -6.55 -22.81
N THR A 442 -0.94 -7.65 -22.76
CA THR A 442 -1.47 -8.96 -22.39
C THR A 442 -1.78 -9.05 -20.90
N LEU A 443 -0.91 -8.56 -20.01
CA LEU A 443 -1.20 -8.48 -18.57
C LEU A 443 -2.43 -7.64 -18.28
N LYS A 444 -2.58 -6.48 -18.92
CA LYS A 444 -3.75 -5.62 -18.75
C LYS A 444 -5.04 -6.31 -19.20
N ARG A 445 -5.01 -7.15 -20.25
CA ARG A 445 -6.16 -7.97 -20.63
C ARG A 445 -6.55 -8.95 -19.54
N PHE A 446 -5.58 -9.63 -18.92
CA PHE A 446 -5.82 -10.49 -17.76
C PHE A 446 -6.40 -9.71 -16.57
N MET A 447 -5.85 -8.53 -16.28
CA MET A 447 -6.35 -7.65 -15.22
C MET A 447 -7.82 -7.26 -15.47
N LEU A 448 -8.15 -6.80 -16.68
CA LEU A 448 -9.52 -6.45 -17.08
C LEU A 448 -10.48 -7.65 -17.01
N LEU A 449 -10.03 -8.83 -17.45
CA LEU A 449 -10.80 -10.07 -17.32
C LEU A 449 -11.10 -10.36 -15.85
N SER A 450 -10.07 -10.35 -15.00
CA SER A 450 -10.22 -10.65 -13.58
C SER A 450 -11.10 -9.63 -12.85
N GLU A 451 -11.01 -8.35 -13.21
CA GLU A 451 -11.86 -7.29 -12.68
C GLU A 451 -13.33 -7.53 -13.06
N SER A 452 -13.61 -7.87 -14.33
CA SER A 452 -14.95 -8.20 -14.80
C SER A 452 -15.52 -9.42 -14.08
N THR A 453 -14.72 -10.49 -13.94
CA THR A 453 -15.10 -11.70 -13.21
C THR A 453 -15.44 -11.41 -11.75
N VAL A 454 -14.63 -10.61 -11.06
CA VAL A 454 -14.91 -10.23 -9.66
C VAL A 454 -16.14 -9.34 -9.54
N LYS A 455 -16.37 -8.40 -10.47
CA LYS A 455 -17.60 -7.60 -10.49
C LYS A 455 -18.85 -8.45 -10.70
N GLN A 456 -18.78 -9.50 -11.53
CA GLN A 456 -19.88 -10.46 -11.70
C GLN A 456 -20.17 -11.20 -10.39
N LEU A 457 -19.14 -11.71 -9.70
CA LEU A 457 -19.29 -12.34 -8.39
C LEU A 457 -19.90 -11.37 -7.37
N TYR A 458 -19.46 -10.11 -7.38
CA TYR A 458 -19.99 -9.08 -6.49
C TYR A 458 -21.48 -8.78 -6.74
N SER A 459 -21.97 -8.92 -7.98
CA SER A 459 -23.38 -8.72 -8.32
C SER A 459 -24.32 -9.83 -7.84
N GLN A 460 -23.77 -10.96 -7.37
CA GLN A 460 -24.54 -12.08 -6.83
C GLN A 460 -24.77 -11.97 -5.31
N ILE A 461 -24.17 -10.95 -4.67
CA ILE A 461 -24.23 -10.65 -3.24
C ILE A 461 -25.24 -9.51 -3.02
#